data_AF-A0A967HLK5-F1
#
_entry.id   AF-A0A967HLK5-F1
#
_cell.length_a   1.000
_cell.length_b   1.000
_cell.length_c   1.000
_cell.angle_alpha   90.00
_cell.angle_beta   90.00
_cell.angle_gamma   90.00
#
_symmetry.space_group_name_H-M   'P 1'
#
loop_
_entity.id
_entity.type
_entity.pdbx_description
1 polymer ?
#
loop_
_entity_poly.entity_id
_entity_poly.type
_entity_poly.pdbx_seq_one_letter_code
_entity_poly.pdbx_strand_id
1 'polypeptide(L)'
;SGATGQTVRLATGGSEVDGQQVDGTASSAEFRGLQAGLEYQATVTASNAAGSSPAANQTFTLPATPAFDNMLADPGFADEAFSIGTRASPPDFTLASMPTGYTAFDVSTISDGIVEGALSLEATSYAGAVAPGTAPGDAWYDGWTVWTVGGSDSRDGLSGAKPQVVVTNDIMADATWTSGNVYVLDGIVFVGDDCGQDGGVDDPGNCSGTSVTLTIEPGTTIVGRLSADITTGERASELVISRGSRIIADATGGDGQPPTEAETIVFTSARDPGSRARGDWGGLVINGQAPINSGDEAQGEGDSGLYGGTDPMDDSGILRGVRVEFAGDNFTEDDQLNGIALQGVGAGTTIDYVQVHYNQDDGIEPFGGTVG
;
A
#
# COMPACT_ATOMS: atom_id res chain seq x y z
N SER A 1 0.86 6.76 -44.78
CA SER A 1 2.02 6.72 -43.87
C SER A 1 1.51 6.96 -42.46
N GLY A 2 1.81 6.05 -41.52
CA GLY A 2 1.49 6.29 -40.10
C GLY A 2 2.19 7.56 -39.59
N ALA A 3 1.65 8.15 -38.53
CA ALA A 3 2.36 9.23 -37.82
C ALA A 3 3.68 8.67 -37.29
N THR A 4 4.78 9.41 -37.46
CA THR A 4 6.09 9.04 -36.92
C THR A 4 6.37 9.75 -35.59
N GLY A 5 5.49 10.65 -35.18
CA GLY A 5 5.53 11.37 -33.91
C GLY A 5 4.31 12.27 -33.75
N GLN A 6 3.89 12.48 -32.51
CA GLN A 6 2.83 13.41 -32.13
C GLN A 6 3.41 14.47 -31.19
N THR A 7 2.94 15.71 -31.33
CA THR A 7 3.17 16.74 -30.31
C THR A 7 1.86 17.00 -29.60
N VAL A 8 1.85 16.86 -28.28
CA VAL A 8 0.72 17.23 -27.43
C VAL A 8 1.10 18.51 -26.69
N ARG A 9 0.35 19.59 -26.92
CA ARG A 9 0.56 20.87 -26.25
C ARG A 9 -0.58 21.19 -25.33
N LEU A 10 -0.27 21.75 -24.18
CA LEU A 10 -1.25 22.19 -23.21
C LEU A 10 -1.16 23.72 -23.08
N ALA A 11 -2.30 24.39 -23.16
CA ALA A 11 -2.38 25.84 -22.99
C ALA A 11 -3.49 26.22 -22.02
N THR A 12 -3.31 27.31 -21.28
CA THR A 12 -4.37 27.95 -20.48
C THR A 12 -4.37 29.45 -20.72
N GLY A 13 -5.55 30.08 -20.75
CA GLY A 13 -5.67 31.52 -21.06
C GLY A 13 -5.06 31.94 -22.41
N GLY A 14 -4.94 31.00 -23.36
CA GLY A 14 -4.31 31.22 -24.67
C GLY A 14 -2.78 31.20 -24.69
N SER A 15 -2.13 30.84 -23.57
CA SER A 15 -0.67 30.67 -23.47
C SER A 15 -0.32 29.20 -23.26
N GLU A 16 0.67 28.71 -24.00
CA GLU A 16 1.20 27.34 -23.83
C GLU A 16 1.90 27.24 -22.47
N VAL A 17 1.50 26.25 -21.68
CA VAL A 17 2.06 25.96 -20.35
C VAL A 17 3.02 24.78 -20.38
N ASP A 18 2.81 23.82 -21.30
CA ASP A 18 3.69 22.68 -21.48
C ASP A 18 3.48 22.04 -22.88
N GLY A 19 4.48 21.29 -23.35
CA GLY A 19 4.46 20.63 -24.65
C GLY A 19 5.35 19.40 -24.69
N GLN A 20 4.73 18.24 -24.93
CA GLN A 20 5.41 16.95 -24.97
C GLN A 20 5.45 16.40 -26.41
N GLN A 21 6.61 15.89 -26.82
CA GLN A 21 6.71 15.01 -27.99
C GLN A 21 6.51 13.57 -27.53
N VAL A 22 5.58 12.86 -28.18
CA VAL A 22 5.30 11.45 -27.92
C VAL A 22 5.38 10.66 -29.22
N ASP A 23 5.62 9.36 -29.11
CA ASP A 23 5.67 8.46 -30.26
C ASP A 23 4.35 8.50 -31.06
N GLY A 24 4.43 8.27 -32.37
CA GLY A 24 3.30 8.18 -33.29
C GLY A 24 2.28 7.11 -32.93
N THR A 25 2.63 6.15 -32.07
CA THR A 25 1.74 5.09 -31.56
C THR A 25 1.27 5.32 -30.12
N ALA A 26 1.74 6.36 -29.44
CA ALA A 26 1.33 6.64 -28.06
C ALA A 26 -0.16 7.02 -27.98
N SER A 27 -0.86 6.43 -27.02
CA SER A 27 -2.28 6.70 -26.72
C SER A 27 -2.48 7.68 -25.56
N SER A 28 -1.40 8.13 -24.91
CA SER A 28 -1.43 9.04 -23.77
C SER A 28 -0.22 9.99 -23.77
N ALA A 29 -0.35 11.11 -23.04
CA ALA A 29 0.69 12.09 -22.76
C ALA A 29 0.50 12.59 -21.32
N GLU A 30 1.58 12.86 -20.60
CA GLU A 30 1.55 13.19 -19.18
C GLU A 30 2.04 14.62 -18.95
N PHE A 31 1.32 15.37 -18.13
CA PHE A 31 1.64 16.76 -17.78
C PHE A 31 1.64 16.91 -16.26
N ARG A 32 2.67 17.55 -15.71
CA ARG A 32 2.84 17.75 -14.26
C ARG A 32 2.78 19.23 -13.90
N GLY A 33 2.49 19.53 -12.62
CA GLY A 33 2.51 20.91 -12.11
C GLY A 33 1.37 21.81 -12.61
N LEU A 34 0.25 21.22 -13.05
CA LEU A 34 -0.94 21.97 -13.45
C LEU A 34 -1.66 22.59 -12.25
N GLN A 35 -2.32 23.71 -12.47
CA GLN A 35 -3.03 24.48 -11.45
C GLN A 35 -4.53 24.12 -11.45
N ALA A 36 -5.06 23.83 -10.27
CA ALA A 36 -6.49 23.60 -10.07
C ALA A 36 -7.32 24.83 -10.48
N GLY A 37 -8.53 24.58 -10.99
CA GLY A 37 -9.51 25.62 -11.32
C GLY A 37 -9.26 26.33 -12.66
N LEU A 38 -8.26 25.91 -13.42
CA LEU A 38 -8.00 26.44 -14.76
C LEU A 38 -8.54 25.51 -15.84
N GLU A 39 -9.05 26.12 -16.91
CA GLU A 39 -9.35 25.44 -18.15
C GLU A 39 -8.05 25.29 -18.95
N TYR A 40 -7.82 24.08 -19.44
CA TYR A 40 -6.70 23.71 -20.28
C TYR A 40 -7.18 23.27 -21.65
N GLN A 41 -6.47 23.72 -22.68
CA GLN A 41 -6.66 23.28 -24.06
C GLN A 41 -5.50 22.37 -24.44
N ALA A 42 -5.78 21.09 -24.62
CA ALA A 42 -4.87 20.11 -25.18
C ALA A 42 -4.99 20.14 -26.71
N THR A 43 -3.86 20.31 -27.40
CA THR A 43 -3.75 20.33 -28.86
C THR A 43 -2.83 19.19 -29.29
N VAL A 44 -3.38 18.18 -29.98
CA VAL A 44 -2.60 17.07 -30.52
C VAL A 44 -2.33 17.30 -32.00
N THR A 45 -1.06 17.39 -32.38
CA THR A 45 -0.63 17.50 -33.78
C THR A 45 0.18 16.28 -34.17
N ALA A 46 -0.36 15.44 -35.05
CA ALA A 46 0.38 14.33 -35.63
C ALA A 46 1.25 14.82 -36.79
N SER A 47 2.46 14.26 -36.91
CA SER A 47 3.39 14.59 -37.99
C SER A 47 3.96 13.33 -38.62
N ASN A 48 4.21 13.40 -39.93
CA ASN A 48 4.97 12.40 -40.67
C ASN A 48 5.89 13.08 -41.70
N ALA A 49 6.65 12.29 -42.46
CA ALA A 49 7.57 12.81 -43.47
C ALA A 49 6.92 13.66 -44.60
N ALA A 50 5.59 13.65 -44.72
CA ALA A 50 4.83 14.43 -45.69
C ALA A 50 4.21 15.73 -45.11
N GLY A 51 4.32 15.97 -43.80
CA GLY A 51 3.80 17.15 -43.12
C GLY A 51 3.02 16.84 -41.84
N SER A 52 2.37 17.86 -41.26
CA SER A 52 1.50 17.75 -40.08
C SER A 52 0.01 17.68 -40.47
N SER A 53 -0.77 16.94 -39.68
CA SER A 53 -2.24 16.87 -39.81
C SER A 53 -2.94 18.02 -39.05
N PRO A 54 -4.26 18.23 -39.25
CA PRO A 54 -5.02 19.17 -38.42
C PRO A 54 -4.90 18.78 -36.95
N ALA A 55 -4.86 19.78 -36.07
CA ALA A 55 -4.81 19.56 -34.64
C ALA A 55 -6.18 19.06 -34.13
N ALA A 56 -6.16 18.02 -33.30
CA ALA A 56 -7.31 17.67 -32.49
C ALA A 56 -7.22 18.45 -31.18
N ASN A 57 -8.23 19.30 -30.92
CA ASN A 57 -8.25 20.14 -29.73
C ASN A 57 -9.30 19.62 -28.75
N GLN A 58 -8.88 19.32 -27.54
CA GLN A 58 -9.76 18.96 -26.43
C GLN A 58 -9.58 20.00 -25.34
N THR A 59 -10.69 20.47 -24.77
CA THR A 59 -10.67 21.35 -23.60
C THR A 59 -11.12 20.56 -22.39
N PHE A 60 -10.38 20.70 -21.29
CA PHE A 60 -10.77 20.15 -20.00
C PHE A 60 -10.47 21.16 -18.91
N THR A 61 -11.26 21.13 -17.85
CA THR A 61 -11.07 22.02 -16.70
C THR A 61 -10.60 21.17 -15.54
N LEU A 62 -9.44 21.52 -14.96
CA LEU A 62 -9.08 20.93 -13.69
C LEU A 62 -10.03 21.52 -12.64
N PRO A 63 -10.71 20.68 -11.83
CA PRO A 63 -11.63 21.17 -10.83
C PRO A 63 -10.89 22.13 -9.87
N ALA A 64 -11.58 23.21 -9.47
CA ALA A 64 -11.01 24.24 -8.59
C ALA A 64 -10.70 23.73 -7.17
N THR A 65 -11.33 22.63 -6.82
CA THR A 65 -11.05 21.80 -5.65
C THR A 65 -10.37 20.52 -6.13
N PRO A 66 -9.31 20.04 -5.45
CA PRO A 66 -8.68 18.76 -5.79
C PRO A 66 -9.75 17.67 -5.95
N ALA A 67 -9.64 16.87 -7.01
CA ALA A 67 -10.48 15.69 -7.15
C ALA A 67 -10.02 14.64 -6.16
N PHE A 68 -10.98 14.04 -5.45
CA PHE A 68 -10.91 12.83 -4.62
C PHE A 68 -9.48 12.35 -4.30
N ASP A 69 -8.90 12.92 -3.25
CA ASP A 69 -7.85 12.24 -2.50
C ASP A 69 -8.54 11.44 -1.38
N ASN A 70 -7.97 10.30 -0.99
CA ASN A 70 -8.60 9.32 -0.13
C ASN A 70 -9.26 9.94 1.12
N MET A 71 -10.38 9.35 1.54
CA MET A 71 -11.45 9.88 2.43
C MET A 71 -11.07 10.55 3.77
N LEU A 72 -9.81 10.59 4.18
CA LEU A 72 -9.37 11.31 5.38
C LEU A 72 -8.68 12.65 5.09
N ALA A 73 -8.36 12.98 3.83
CA ALA A 73 -7.56 14.16 3.48
C ALA A 73 -8.21 15.08 2.44
N ASP A 74 -9.50 14.91 2.11
CA ASP A 74 -10.17 15.87 1.21
C ASP A 74 -10.26 17.24 1.92
N PRO A 75 -9.58 18.28 1.38
CA PRO A 75 -9.51 19.60 1.99
C PRO A 75 -10.87 20.33 2.06
N GLY A 76 -11.91 19.77 1.45
CA GLY A 76 -13.30 20.22 1.54
C GLY A 76 -14.06 19.71 2.77
N PHE A 77 -13.56 18.70 3.48
CA PHE A 77 -14.11 18.25 4.76
C PHE A 77 -13.28 18.83 5.91
N ALA A 78 -13.94 19.42 6.90
CA ALA A 78 -13.26 19.85 8.11
C ALA A 78 -12.85 18.61 8.93
N ASP A 79 -11.76 18.66 9.68
CA ASP A 79 -11.29 17.55 10.53
C ASP A 79 -12.39 17.05 11.49
N GLU A 80 -13.32 17.92 11.88
CA GLU A 80 -14.46 17.57 12.74
C GLU A 80 -15.61 16.86 12.01
N ALA A 81 -15.55 16.75 10.68
CA ALA A 81 -16.55 16.07 9.87
C ALA A 81 -16.51 14.55 10.03
N PHE A 82 -15.39 14.01 10.53
CA PHE A 82 -15.22 12.59 10.78
C PHE A 82 -14.76 12.36 12.22
N SER A 83 -15.41 11.45 12.92
CA SER A 83 -14.87 10.94 14.17
C SER A 83 -14.05 9.71 13.86
N ILE A 84 -12.75 9.73 14.20
CA ILE A 84 -11.93 8.51 14.22
C ILE A 84 -12.43 7.50 15.28
N GLY A 85 -13.37 7.91 16.12
CA GLY A 85 -14.00 7.09 17.12
C GLY A 85 -13.07 6.73 18.28
N THR A 86 -13.50 5.73 19.02
CA THR A 86 -12.79 5.02 20.07
C THR A 86 -13.19 3.56 20.00
N ARG A 87 -12.52 2.69 20.77
CA ARG A 87 -12.97 1.28 20.90
C ARG A 87 -14.44 1.14 21.30
N ALA A 88 -14.92 1.96 22.24
CA ALA A 88 -16.29 1.86 22.76
C ALA A 88 -17.33 2.56 21.87
N SER A 89 -16.86 3.35 20.89
CA SER A 89 -17.68 4.10 19.96
C SER A 89 -16.89 4.17 18.65
N PRO A 90 -16.98 3.12 17.79
CA PRO A 90 -16.19 3.04 16.56
C PRO A 90 -16.36 4.29 15.70
N PRO A 91 -15.41 4.55 14.77
CA PRO A 91 -15.48 5.71 13.89
C PRO A 91 -16.83 5.80 13.21
N ASP A 92 -17.36 7.01 13.17
CA ASP A 92 -18.54 7.33 12.40
C ASP A 92 -18.09 7.96 11.09
N PHE A 93 -17.98 7.13 10.05
CA PHE A 93 -17.69 7.55 8.68
C PHE A 93 -18.94 8.06 7.96
N THR A 94 -20.06 8.24 8.67
CA THR A 94 -21.30 8.73 8.09
C THR A 94 -21.18 10.21 7.79
N LEU A 95 -20.99 10.54 6.52
CA LEU A 95 -21.21 11.89 6.03
C LEU A 95 -22.69 12.26 6.24
N ALA A 96 -22.96 13.23 7.13
CA ALA A 96 -24.31 13.72 7.38
C ALA A 96 -24.98 14.28 6.12
N SER A 97 -24.18 14.82 5.20
CA SER A 97 -24.57 15.21 3.84
C SER A 97 -23.30 15.47 3.01
N MET A 98 -23.36 15.24 1.69
CA MET A 98 -22.31 15.72 0.78
C MET A 98 -22.18 17.26 0.90
N PRO A 99 -20.95 17.82 0.84
CA PRO A 99 -20.77 19.26 0.89
C PRO A 99 -21.51 19.96 -0.25
N THR A 100 -21.93 21.21 -0.03
CA THR A 100 -22.61 21.98 -1.07
C THR A 100 -21.72 22.13 -2.30
N GLY A 101 -22.19 21.70 -3.48
CA GLY A 101 -21.41 21.72 -4.72
C GLY A 101 -20.80 20.37 -5.11
N TYR A 102 -20.81 19.37 -4.22
CA TYR A 102 -20.48 18.00 -4.59
C TYR A 102 -21.63 17.35 -5.37
N THR A 103 -21.31 16.82 -6.54
CA THR A 103 -22.19 15.94 -7.32
C THR A 103 -21.49 14.58 -7.35
N ALA A 104 -22.14 13.53 -6.83
CA ALA A 104 -21.56 12.19 -6.89
C ALA A 104 -21.28 11.81 -8.35
N PHE A 105 -20.09 11.28 -8.61
CA PHE A 105 -19.72 10.85 -9.95
C PHE A 105 -20.57 9.64 -10.34
N ASP A 106 -21.35 9.77 -11.42
CA ASP A 106 -22.23 8.71 -11.88
C ASP A 106 -21.43 7.63 -12.63
N VAL A 107 -20.99 6.61 -11.89
CA VAL A 107 -20.24 5.47 -12.43
C VAL A 107 -21.04 4.67 -13.46
N SER A 108 -22.38 4.79 -13.51
CA SER A 108 -23.20 4.12 -14.53
C SER A 108 -22.96 4.68 -15.94
N THR A 109 -22.30 5.84 -16.04
CA THR A 109 -21.90 6.46 -17.30
C THR A 109 -20.52 6.01 -17.79
N ILE A 110 -19.75 5.26 -16.98
CA ILE A 110 -18.51 4.63 -17.44
C ILE A 110 -18.88 3.42 -18.30
N SER A 111 -18.88 3.60 -19.61
CA SER A 111 -19.11 2.54 -20.61
C SER A 111 -17.83 2.00 -21.24
N ASP A 112 -16.69 2.66 -21.03
CA ASP A 112 -15.39 2.23 -21.57
C ASP A 112 -14.70 1.33 -20.56
N GLY A 113 -14.15 0.21 -21.05
CA GLY A 113 -13.57 -0.90 -20.28
C GLY A 113 -12.35 -0.58 -19.43
N ILE A 114 -12.49 0.38 -18.50
CA ILE A 114 -11.57 0.65 -17.39
C ILE A 114 -11.52 -0.56 -16.44
N VAL A 115 -12.57 -1.37 -16.44
CA VAL A 115 -12.65 -2.61 -15.70
C VAL A 115 -12.58 -3.77 -16.70
N GLU A 116 -11.38 -4.33 -16.92
CA GLU A 116 -11.24 -5.55 -17.69
C GLU A 116 -11.70 -6.77 -16.86
N GLY A 117 -12.49 -7.66 -17.45
CA GLY A 117 -12.88 -8.93 -16.82
C GLY A 117 -14.17 -8.91 -15.99
N ALA A 118 -14.18 -9.70 -14.90
CA ALA A 118 -15.39 -10.00 -14.09
C ALA A 118 -15.68 -8.99 -12.97
N LEU A 119 -14.93 -7.90 -12.91
CA LEU A 119 -15.11 -6.84 -11.91
C LEU A 119 -16.25 -5.91 -12.36
N SER A 120 -17.07 -5.46 -11.40
CA SER A 120 -18.17 -4.52 -11.65
C SER A 120 -18.13 -3.40 -10.62
N LEU A 121 -18.20 -2.15 -11.07
CA LEU A 121 -18.40 -1.00 -10.19
C LEU A 121 -19.87 -0.92 -9.80
N GLU A 122 -20.16 -0.94 -8.49
CA GLU A 122 -21.51 -0.72 -7.97
C GLU A 122 -21.68 0.75 -7.57
N ALA A 123 -22.72 1.39 -8.08
CA ALA A 123 -23.05 2.76 -7.71
C ALA A 123 -23.54 2.79 -6.25
N THR A 124 -22.78 3.47 -5.39
CA THR A 124 -23.13 3.68 -3.98
C THR A 124 -23.42 5.15 -3.66
N SER A 125 -24.22 5.40 -2.63
CA SER A 125 -24.55 6.75 -2.14
C SER A 125 -23.70 7.18 -0.93
N TYR A 126 -22.65 6.43 -0.61
CA TYR A 126 -21.74 6.73 0.48
C TYR A 126 -20.29 6.63 0.03
N ALA A 127 -19.41 7.42 0.65
CA ALA A 127 -17.98 7.25 0.50
C ALA A 127 -17.51 6.15 1.46
N GLY A 128 -16.67 5.24 0.97
CA GLY A 128 -15.91 4.30 1.81
C GLY A 128 -16.32 2.84 1.69
N ALA A 129 -15.65 2.01 2.49
CA ALA A 129 -15.78 0.56 2.44
C ALA A 129 -17.03 0.01 3.17
N VAL A 130 -17.70 0.82 3.99
CA VAL A 130 -18.85 0.39 4.81
C VAL A 130 -19.99 1.41 4.71
N ALA A 131 -21.20 0.91 4.48
CA ALA A 131 -22.38 1.76 4.34
C ALA A 131 -22.73 2.48 5.66
N PRO A 132 -23.14 3.75 5.62
CA PRO A 132 -23.72 4.45 6.77
C PRO A 132 -24.82 3.66 7.46
N GLY A 133 -24.75 3.59 8.79
CA GLY A 133 -25.71 2.84 9.60
C GLY A 133 -25.55 1.32 9.58
N THR A 134 -24.49 0.78 8.96
CA THR A 134 -24.10 -0.63 9.12
C THR A 134 -23.91 -0.91 10.62
N ALA A 135 -24.52 -1.98 11.11
CA ALA A 135 -24.35 -2.38 12.50
C ALA A 135 -22.89 -2.80 12.73
N PRO A 136 -22.27 -2.51 13.89
CA PRO A 136 -20.88 -2.88 14.15
C PRO A 136 -20.55 -4.33 13.79
N GLY A 137 -21.39 -5.30 14.19
CA GLY A 137 -21.16 -6.72 13.87
C GLY A 137 -21.25 -7.11 12.40
N ASP A 138 -21.75 -6.22 11.53
CA ASP A 138 -21.78 -6.40 10.07
C ASP A 138 -20.64 -5.62 9.37
N ALA A 139 -19.93 -4.75 10.09
CA ALA A 139 -18.82 -3.98 9.55
C ALA A 139 -17.52 -4.80 9.60
N TRP A 140 -16.84 -4.95 8.46
CA TRP A 140 -15.64 -5.80 8.35
C TRP A 140 -14.51 -5.42 9.30
N TYR A 141 -14.46 -4.16 9.74
CA TYR A 141 -13.41 -3.65 10.61
C TYR A 141 -13.70 -3.89 12.10
N ASP A 142 -14.94 -4.24 12.47
CA ASP A 142 -15.34 -4.29 13.87
C ASP A 142 -14.61 -5.39 14.64
N GLY A 143 -14.34 -5.13 15.92
CA GLY A 143 -13.75 -6.11 16.83
C GLY A 143 -12.25 -6.35 16.72
N TRP A 144 -11.59 -6.07 15.59
CA TRP A 144 -10.16 -6.36 15.43
C TRP A 144 -9.28 -5.14 15.12
N THR A 145 -9.85 -4.04 14.64
CA THR A 145 -9.11 -2.80 14.36
C THR A 145 -8.91 -1.93 15.61
N VAL A 146 -7.92 -1.04 15.55
CA VAL A 146 -7.61 -0.05 16.60
C VAL A 146 -8.00 1.36 16.13
N TRP A 147 -8.61 2.13 17.04
CA TRP A 147 -9.18 3.45 16.80
C TRP A 147 -8.78 4.43 17.91
N THR A 148 -7.48 4.67 18.08
CA THR A 148 -6.99 5.63 19.07
C THR A 148 -5.95 6.57 18.50
N VAL A 149 -5.79 7.73 19.14
CA VAL A 149 -4.73 8.68 18.81
C VAL A 149 -3.61 8.51 19.82
N GLY A 150 -2.37 8.32 19.32
CA GLY A 150 -1.19 8.11 20.14
C GLY A 150 -1.03 6.68 20.64
N GLY A 151 0.14 6.36 21.19
CA GLY A 151 0.60 4.99 21.48
C GLY A 151 -0.17 4.20 22.54
N SER A 152 -1.35 4.66 22.98
CA SER A 152 -2.11 4.10 24.11
C SER A 152 -2.86 2.79 23.81
N ASP A 153 -3.06 2.43 22.54
CA ASP A 153 -3.81 1.23 22.15
C ASP A 153 -3.08 0.45 21.05
N SER A 154 -3.01 -0.87 21.28
CA SER A 154 -2.30 -1.90 20.53
C SER A 154 -2.53 -3.28 21.18
N ARG A 155 -3.75 -3.50 21.68
CA ARG A 155 -3.99 -4.14 22.99
C ARG A 155 -3.39 -5.55 23.20
N ASP A 156 -2.76 -5.67 24.38
CA ASP A 156 -2.21 -6.82 25.13
C ASP A 156 -1.55 -7.98 24.35
N GLY A 157 -0.49 -7.65 23.62
CA GLY A 157 0.54 -8.62 23.19
C GLY A 157 1.85 -8.56 23.99
N LEU A 158 2.19 -7.42 24.60
CA LEU A 158 3.42 -7.25 25.39
C LEU A 158 3.20 -7.34 26.91
N SER A 159 1.98 -7.10 27.40
CA SER A 159 1.66 -6.99 28.84
C SER A 159 1.27 -8.33 29.48
N GLY A 160 1.15 -9.40 28.68
CA GLY A 160 1.13 -10.79 29.17
C GLY A 160 2.54 -11.38 29.17
N ALA A 161 2.87 -12.21 30.16
CA ALA A 161 4.17 -12.87 30.32
C ALA A 161 4.48 -13.95 29.25
N LYS A 162 4.23 -13.66 27.96
CA LYS A 162 4.66 -14.52 26.85
C LYS A 162 6.20 -14.45 26.77
N PRO A 163 6.89 -15.58 26.53
CA PRO A 163 8.32 -15.57 26.26
C PRO A 163 8.63 -14.70 25.05
N GLN A 164 9.71 -13.92 25.14
CA GLN A 164 10.22 -13.15 24.01
C GLN A 164 11.26 -13.98 23.26
N VAL A 165 11.14 -14.01 21.94
CA VAL A 165 12.12 -14.56 21.01
C VAL A 165 12.74 -13.39 20.27
N VAL A 166 13.97 -13.02 20.64
CA VAL A 166 14.72 -11.98 19.92
C VAL A 166 15.27 -12.58 18.64
N VAL A 167 14.93 -11.96 17.50
CA VAL A 167 15.32 -12.38 16.17
C VAL A 167 16.40 -11.43 15.68
N THR A 168 17.64 -11.91 15.67
CA THR A 168 18.84 -11.13 15.31
C THR A 168 19.49 -11.59 14.00
N ASN A 169 18.98 -12.66 13.39
CA ASN A 169 19.52 -13.22 12.16
C ASN A 169 18.37 -13.42 11.17
N ASP A 170 18.73 -13.42 9.90
CA ASP A 170 17.83 -13.75 8.80
C ASP A 170 17.29 -15.18 8.92
N ILE A 171 16.07 -15.37 8.43
CA ILE A 171 15.34 -16.62 8.43
C ILE A 171 15.65 -17.36 7.13
N MET A 172 16.61 -18.28 7.21
CA MET A 172 17.16 -19.01 6.04
C MET A 172 16.56 -20.41 5.82
N ALA A 173 15.48 -20.73 6.53
CA ALA A 173 14.73 -21.97 6.37
C ALA A 173 13.28 -21.75 6.83
N ASP A 174 12.36 -22.55 6.31
CA ASP A 174 10.94 -22.48 6.69
C ASP A 174 10.77 -22.45 8.21
N ALA A 175 9.96 -21.49 8.66
CA ALA A 175 9.77 -21.22 10.07
C ALA A 175 8.29 -20.98 10.38
N THR A 176 7.91 -21.31 11.61
CA THR A 176 6.59 -20.99 12.15
C THR A 176 6.73 -20.14 13.40
N TRP A 177 6.12 -18.96 13.37
CA TRP A 177 5.98 -18.09 14.52
C TRP A 177 4.64 -18.32 15.20
N THR A 178 4.70 -18.64 16.49
CA THR A 178 3.53 -19.12 17.23
C THR A 178 2.96 -18.07 18.15
N SER A 179 1.64 -18.09 18.38
CA SER A 179 0.94 -17.15 19.26
C SER A 179 1.35 -17.22 20.74
N GLY A 180 2.05 -18.28 21.14
CA GLY A 180 2.63 -18.46 22.48
C GLY A 180 3.82 -17.54 22.79
N ASN A 181 4.44 -16.93 21.79
CA ASN A 181 5.61 -16.06 21.93
C ASN A 181 5.31 -14.62 21.48
N VAL A 182 6.20 -13.71 21.88
CA VAL A 182 6.40 -12.43 21.20
C VAL A 182 7.71 -12.50 20.43
N TYR A 183 7.68 -12.18 19.14
CA TYR A 183 8.89 -12.10 18.32
C TYR A 183 9.40 -10.67 18.32
N VAL A 184 10.67 -10.46 18.66
CA VAL A 184 11.28 -9.14 18.78
C VAL A 184 12.33 -9.01 17.69
N LEU A 185 12.04 -8.22 16.66
CA LEU A 185 12.97 -7.90 15.59
C LEU A 185 14.06 -6.98 16.14
N ASP A 186 15.31 -7.33 15.88
CA ASP A 186 16.48 -6.57 16.28
C ASP A 186 17.26 -6.17 15.01
N GLY A 187 16.95 -4.99 14.48
CA GLY A 187 17.40 -4.59 13.14
C GLY A 187 16.60 -5.27 12.03
N ILE A 188 17.09 -5.18 10.80
CA ILE A 188 16.45 -5.77 9.63
C ILE A 188 16.56 -7.30 9.71
N VAL A 189 15.44 -7.99 9.52
CA VAL A 189 15.35 -9.44 9.42
C VAL A 189 14.81 -9.81 8.06
N PHE A 190 15.63 -10.48 7.25
CA PHE A 190 15.21 -11.02 5.97
C PHE A 190 14.60 -12.42 6.12
N VAL A 191 13.56 -12.70 5.36
CA VAL A 191 12.99 -14.03 5.16
C VAL A 191 13.45 -14.53 3.81
N GLY A 192 14.41 -15.46 3.84
CA GLY A 192 15.13 -15.94 2.67
C GLY A 192 16.09 -14.90 2.08
N ASP A 193 16.77 -15.31 1.02
CA ASP A 193 17.64 -14.46 0.19
C ASP A 193 17.06 -14.37 -1.22
N ASP A 194 17.36 -13.27 -1.91
CA ASP A 194 16.88 -12.96 -3.26
C ASP A 194 17.03 -14.13 -4.25
N CYS A 195 15.88 -14.66 -4.70
CA CYS A 195 15.83 -15.69 -5.73
C CYS A 195 16.06 -15.17 -7.15
N GLY A 196 16.12 -13.86 -7.36
CA GLY A 196 16.17 -13.23 -8.67
C GLY A 196 14.79 -12.80 -9.16
N GLN A 197 14.69 -12.49 -10.46
CA GLN A 197 13.48 -12.00 -11.12
C GLN A 197 12.47 -13.10 -11.46
N ASP A 198 12.84 -14.36 -11.23
CA ASP A 198 12.04 -15.56 -11.42
C ASP A 198 12.48 -16.67 -10.45
N GLY A 199 11.58 -17.63 -10.16
CA GLY A 199 11.84 -18.73 -9.23
C GLY A 199 11.56 -18.40 -7.76
N GLY A 200 11.43 -19.42 -6.92
CA GLY A 200 11.04 -19.21 -5.52
C GLY A 200 10.52 -20.48 -4.87
N VAL A 201 9.64 -20.35 -3.87
CA VAL A 201 9.07 -21.49 -3.12
C VAL A 201 8.47 -22.56 -4.04
N ASP A 202 7.77 -22.16 -5.11
CA ASP A 202 7.15 -23.10 -6.05
C ASP A 202 8.08 -23.57 -7.19
N ASP A 203 9.20 -22.88 -7.40
CA ASP A 203 10.24 -23.26 -8.36
C ASP A 203 11.65 -23.07 -7.76
N PRO A 204 12.01 -23.90 -6.77
CA PRO A 204 13.30 -23.78 -6.08
C PRO A 204 14.48 -24.14 -6.98
N GLY A 205 14.23 -24.75 -8.14
CA GLY A 205 15.27 -25.05 -9.14
C GLY A 205 15.74 -23.82 -9.91
N ASN A 206 14.93 -22.76 -9.92
CA ASN A 206 15.23 -21.50 -10.60
C ASN A 206 15.58 -20.35 -9.63
N CYS A 207 15.44 -20.56 -8.31
CA CYS A 207 15.87 -19.59 -7.31
C CYS A 207 17.41 -19.51 -7.22
N SER A 208 17.99 -18.33 -7.44
CA SER A 208 19.44 -18.11 -7.28
C SER A 208 19.91 -17.94 -5.84
N GLY A 209 18.99 -17.67 -4.92
CA GLY A 209 19.22 -17.45 -3.49
C GLY A 209 18.62 -18.57 -2.64
N THR A 210 17.88 -18.18 -1.59
CA THR A 210 17.20 -19.12 -0.69
C THR A 210 15.75 -18.70 -0.54
N SER A 211 14.82 -19.42 -1.16
CA SER A 211 13.39 -19.22 -0.94
C SER A 211 12.95 -19.81 0.40
N VAL A 212 12.23 -19.03 1.20
CA VAL A 212 11.74 -19.45 2.54
C VAL A 212 10.26 -19.12 2.68
N THR A 213 9.50 -19.97 3.36
CA THR A 213 8.16 -19.64 3.84
C THR A 213 8.18 -19.36 5.34
N LEU A 214 7.87 -18.12 5.74
CA LEU A 214 7.56 -17.77 7.13
C LEU A 214 6.06 -17.86 7.37
N THR A 215 5.64 -18.81 8.20
CA THR A 215 4.24 -18.93 8.65
C THR A 215 4.07 -18.25 10.01
N ILE A 216 3.03 -17.44 10.17
CA ILE A 216 2.71 -16.75 11.42
C ILE A 216 1.31 -17.17 11.87
N GLU A 217 1.22 -17.77 13.05
CA GLU A 217 -0.05 -18.21 13.62
C GLU A 217 -0.94 -17.01 14.00
N PRO A 218 -2.29 -17.15 13.91
CA PRO A 218 -3.23 -16.16 14.44
C PRO A 218 -2.93 -15.79 15.90
N GLY A 219 -3.04 -14.50 16.24
CA GLY A 219 -2.81 -13.98 17.59
C GLY A 219 -1.33 -13.81 17.96
N THR A 220 -0.42 -13.96 16.99
CA THR A 220 1.01 -13.71 17.18
C THR A 220 1.30 -12.21 17.23
N THR A 221 2.20 -11.82 18.14
CA THR A 221 2.70 -10.45 18.24
C THR A 221 4.16 -10.41 17.82
N ILE A 222 4.47 -9.49 16.91
CA ILE A 222 5.80 -9.17 16.41
C ILE A 222 6.07 -7.72 16.80
N VAL A 223 7.26 -7.45 17.34
CA VAL A 223 7.65 -6.08 17.69
C VAL A 223 8.98 -5.69 17.09
N GLY A 224 9.05 -4.48 16.54
CA GLY A 224 10.29 -3.86 16.07
C GLY A 224 10.98 -3.08 17.19
N ARG A 225 12.26 -3.36 17.45
CA ARG A 225 13.08 -2.49 18.30
C ARG A 225 13.34 -1.17 17.60
N LEU A 226 13.48 -0.14 18.41
CA LEU A 226 13.89 1.18 17.93
C LEU A 226 15.31 1.12 17.41
N SER A 227 15.60 1.91 16.38
CA SER A 227 16.92 2.03 15.76
C SER A 227 18.02 2.35 16.79
N ALA A 228 17.70 3.10 17.85
CA ALA A 228 18.64 3.39 18.94
C ALA A 228 18.92 2.21 19.89
N ASP A 229 18.07 1.19 19.89
CA ASP A 229 18.08 0.07 20.81
C ASP A 229 18.49 -1.26 20.14
N ILE A 230 18.71 -1.27 18.82
CA ILE A 230 19.13 -2.49 18.11
C ILE A 230 20.57 -2.91 18.49
N THR A 231 20.86 -4.19 18.33
CA THR A 231 22.18 -4.78 18.52
C THR A 231 22.76 -5.38 17.24
N THR A 232 21.95 -5.46 16.18
CA THR A 232 22.31 -5.98 14.86
C THR A 232 21.94 -5.00 13.76
N GLY A 233 22.85 -4.81 12.80
CA GLY A 233 22.71 -3.81 11.74
C GLY A 233 22.89 -2.37 12.23
N GLU A 234 22.68 -1.43 11.32
CA GLU A 234 22.73 0.02 11.58
C GLU A 234 21.38 0.72 11.25
N ARG A 235 20.39 -0.05 10.80
CA ARG A 235 19.08 0.41 10.32
C ARG A 235 17.96 -0.05 11.25
N ALA A 236 16.79 0.60 11.13
CA ALA A 236 15.60 0.32 11.92
C ALA A 236 15.23 -1.17 11.88
N SER A 237 14.47 -1.62 12.89
CA SER A 237 13.96 -2.98 12.85
C SER A 237 12.88 -3.10 11.79
N GLU A 238 13.03 -4.07 10.89
CA GLU A 238 12.14 -4.32 9.75
C GLU A 238 11.99 -5.84 9.55
N LEU A 239 10.84 -6.28 9.07
CA LEU A 239 10.69 -7.62 8.52
C LEU A 239 10.58 -7.51 7.01
N VAL A 240 11.52 -8.16 6.31
CA VAL A 240 11.60 -8.12 4.86
C VAL A 240 11.36 -9.52 4.31
N ILE A 241 10.37 -9.67 3.44
CA ILE A 241 10.18 -10.88 2.64
C ILE A 241 10.98 -10.70 1.35
N SER A 242 12.05 -11.48 1.19
CA SER A 242 12.92 -11.43 0.00
C SER A 242 12.22 -12.00 -1.23
N ARG A 243 12.59 -11.54 -2.44
CA ARG A 243 12.05 -12.08 -3.71
C ARG A 243 12.12 -13.60 -3.76
N GLY A 244 11.00 -14.22 -4.13
CA GLY A 244 10.83 -15.67 -4.21
C GLY A 244 10.57 -16.37 -2.87
N SER A 245 10.53 -15.62 -1.76
CA SER A 245 10.10 -16.10 -0.43
C SER A 245 8.65 -15.70 -0.14
N ARG A 246 8.07 -16.29 0.91
CA ARG A 246 6.65 -16.12 1.27
C ARG A 246 6.45 -15.78 2.74
N ILE A 247 5.43 -14.97 3.00
CA ILE A 247 4.80 -14.82 4.31
C ILE A 247 3.41 -15.45 4.30
N ILE A 248 3.09 -16.28 5.28
CA ILE A 248 1.75 -16.84 5.49
C ILE A 248 1.25 -16.36 6.83
N ALA A 249 0.59 -15.21 6.84
CA ALA A 249 -0.06 -14.59 7.98
C ALA A 249 -1.57 -14.51 7.72
N ASP A 250 -2.29 -15.61 7.96
CA ASP A 250 -3.74 -15.71 7.78
C ASP A 250 -4.45 -15.85 9.14
N ALA A 251 -4.84 -14.72 9.72
CA ALA A 251 -5.56 -14.66 10.98
C ALA A 251 -7.00 -15.18 10.90
N THR A 252 -7.55 -15.41 9.71
CA THR A 252 -8.94 -15.87 9.51
C THR A 252 -9.06 -17.40 9.49
N GLY A 253 -7.93 -18.10 9.49
CA GLY A 253 -7.91 -19.56 9.37
C GLY A 253 -8.52 -20.06 8.05
N GLY A 254 -8.60 -19.20 7.03
CA GLY A 254 -9.10 -19.51 5.69
C GLY A 254 -10.62 -19.51 5.53
N ASP A 255 -11.41 -19.10 6.53
CA ASP A 255 -12.87 -19.02 6.41
C ASP A 255 -13.36 -17.74 5.68
N GLY A 256 -12.45 -16.80 5.43
CA GLY A 256 -12.71 -15.54 4.75
C GLY A 256 -13.59 -14.58 5.54
N GLN A 257 -13.72 -14.77 6.86
CA GLN A 257 -14.38 -13.82 7.75
C GLN A 257 -13.35 -12.86 8.37
N PRO A 258 -13.76 -11.64 8.78
CA PRO A 258 -12.88 -10.77 9.54
C PRO A 258 -12.34 -11.47 10.79
N PRO A 259 -11.06 -11.26 11.16
CA PRO A 259 -10.50 -11.88 12.36
C PRO A 259 -11.16 -11.31 13.62
N THR A 260 -11.11 -12.05 14.72
CA THR A 260 -11.35 -11.47 16.05
C THR A 260 -10.11 -10.77 16.60
N GLU A 261 -10.26 -9.97 17.67
CA GLU A 261 -9.12 -9.36 18.39
C GLU A 261 -8.05 -10.37 18.81
N ALA A 262 -8.47 -11.59 19.22
CA ALA A 262 -7.56 -12.63 19.70
C ALA A 262 -6.82 -13.36 18.57
N GLU A 263 -7.37 -13.36 17.36
CA GLU A 263 -6.79 -13.99 16.17
C GLU A 263 -5.91 -13.04 15.38
N THR A 264 -6.10 -11.73 15.55
CA THR A 264 -5.36 -10.69 14.83
C THR A 264 -3.85 -10.86 15.00
N ILE A 265 -3.12 -10.88 13.89
CA ILE A 265 -1.64 -10.85 13.91
C ILE A 265 -1.21 -9.39 13.98
N VAL A 266 -0.33 -9.06 14.92
CA VAL A 266 0.04 -7.67 15.21
C VAL A 266 1.54 -7.46 15.07
N PHE A 267 1.92 -6.55 14.18
CA PHE A 267 3.26 -5.98 14.07
C PHE A 267 3.25 -4.58 14.69
N THR A 268 4.12 -4.29 15.66
CA THR A 268 4.03 -3.03 16.42
C THR A 268 5.36 -2.61 17.05
N SER A 269 5.38 -1.44 17.70
CA SER A 269 6.55 -0.92 18.42
C SER A 269 6.92 -1.76 19.65
N ALA A 270 8.23 -1.92 19.90
CA ALA A 270 8.75 -2.52 21.13
C ALA A 270 8.56 -1.65 22.38
N ARG A 271 8.13 -0.39 22.25
CA ARG A 271 7.78 0.44 23.42
C ARG A 271 6.51 -0.08 24.10
N ASP A 272 6.44 0.15 25.41
CA ASP A 272 5.24 -0.14 26.19
C ASP A 272 4.03 0.64 25.65
N PRO A 273 2.82 0.05 25.67
CA PRO A 273 1.59 0.79 25.42
C PRO A 273 1.52 2.07 26.26
N GLY A 274 1.10 3.16 25.63
CA GLY A 274 1.12 4.52 26.15
C GLY A 274 2.38 5.32 25.82
N SER A 275 3.47 4.65 25.43
CA SER A 275 4.76 5.30 25.09
C SER A 275 5.16 5.16 23.61
N ARG A 276 4.35 4.45 22.81
CA ARG A 276 4.60 4.24 21.37
C ARG A 276 4.42 5.53 20.58
N ALA A 277 5.25 5.71 19.58
CA ALA A 277 5.21 6.84 18.65
C ALA A 277 5.32 6.35 17.20
N ARG A 278 4.90 7.20 16.27
CA ARG A 278 5.09 6.97 14.84
C ARG A 278 6.59 6.84 14.54
N GLY A 279 6.98 5.96 13.62
CA GLY A 279 8.38 5.74 13.26
C GLY A 279 9.20 5.07 14.36
N ASP A 280 8.57 4.33 15.27
CA ASP A 280 9.31 3.60 16.32
C ASP A 280 10.10 2.42 15.75
N TRP A 281 9.73 1.94 14.55
CA TRP A 281 10.40 0.86 13.83
C TRP A 281 10.08 1.00 12.34
N GLY A 282 10.71 0.16 11.53
CA GLY A 282 10.70 0.34 10.09
C GLY A 282 9.39 -0.07 9.41
N GLY A 283 8.93 -1.30 9.62
CA GLY A 283 7.69 -1.79 9.04
C GLY A 283 7.81 -3.18 8.43
N LEU A 284 6.84 -3.52 7.58
CA LEU A 284 6.81 -4.77 6.81
C LEU A 284 7.10 -4.47 5.34
N VAL A 285 8.08 -5.17 4.77
CA VAL A 285 8.41 -5.07 3.34
C VAL A 285 8.19 -6.41 2.68
N ILE A 286 7.53 -6.41 1.53
CA ILE A 286 7.36 -7.60 0.68
C ILE A 286 7.94 -7.30 -0.69
N ASN A 287 9.07 -7.92 -1.00
CA ASN A 287 9.69 -7.87 -2.32
C ASN A 287 9.16 -9.03 -3.18
N GLY A 288 8.40 -8.70 -4.21
CA GLY A 288 7.90 -9.64 -5.19
C GLY A 288 8.66 -9.60 -6.51
N GLN A 289 8.25 -10.49 -7.41
CA GLN A 289 8.82 -10.70 -8.75
C GLN A 289 7.90 -10.23 -9.89
N ALA A 290 6.86 -9.47 -9.57
CA ALA A 290 5.96 -8.92 -10.57
C ALA A 290 6.54 -7.69 -11.27
N PRO A 291 6.09 -7.39 -12.51
CA PRO A 291 6.58 -6.24 -13.25
C PRO A 291 6.38 -4.91 -12.52
N ILE A 292 7.36 -4.02 -12.66
CA ILE A 292 7.32 -2.66 -12.11
C ILE A 292 7.38 -1.62 -13.25
N ASN A 293 7.04 -0.38 -12.95
CA ASN A 293 6.98 0.70 -13.95
C ASN A 293 8.33 1.40 -14.18
N SER A 294 9.36 1.07 -13.41
CA SER A 294 10.70 1.69 -13.44
C SER A 294 11.75 0.87 -14.20
N GLY A 295 11.39 -0.31 -14.72
CA GLY A 295 12.31 -1.22 -15.40
C GLY A 295 12.05 -2.68 -15.03
N ASP A 296 13.09 -3.50 -15.13
CA ASP A 296 13.01 -4.93 -14.79
C ASP A 296 13.07 -5.17 -13.27
N GLU A 297 13.89 -4.39 -12.55
CA GLU A 297 14.03 -4.44 -11.10
C GLU A 297 14.48 -3.10 -10.52
N ALA A 298 14.29 -2.92 -9.22
CA ALA A 298 14.71 -1.75 -8.46
C ALA A 298 15.22 -2.16 -7.06
N GLN A 299 15.99 -1.26 -6.43
CA GLN A 299 16.42 -1.40 -5.05
C GLN A 299 15.36 -0.80 -4.13
N GLY A 300 14.88 -1.58 -3.16
CA GLY A 300 13.98 -1.12 -2.11
C GLY A 300 14.67 -0.15 -1.16
N GLU A 301 13.90 0.83 -0.67
CA GLU A 301 14.28 1.73 0.42
C GLU A 301 14.62 0.94 1.69
N GLY A 302 15.39 1.54 2.61
CA GLY A 302 15.78 0.84 3.83
C GLY A 302 16.86 -0.23 3.66
N ASP A 303 17.51 -0.32 2.49
CA ASP A 303 18.30 -1.51 2.09
C ASP A 303 17.45 -2.80 2.16
N SER A 304 16.14 -2.73 1.92
CA SER A 304 15.23 -3.89 1.96
C SER A 304 15.41 -4.89 0.82
N GLY A 305 16.46 -4.76 0.00
CA GLY A 305 16.78 -5.69 -1.10
C GLY A 305 16.17 -5.31 -2.44
N LEU A 306 16.39 -6.16 -3.45
CA LEU A 306 15.87 -5.94 -4.80
C LEU A 306 14.43 -6.44 -4.91
N TYR A 307 13.63 -5.76 -5.72
CA TYR A 307 12.28 -6.15 -6.09
C TYR A 307 12.02 -5.97 -7.58
N GLY A 308 10.92 -6.57 -8.06
CA GLY A 308 10.54 -6.55 -9.46
C GLY A 308 11.06 -7.78 -10.20
N GLY A 309 10.40 -8.07 -11.32
CA GLY A 309 10.71 -9.20 -12.17
C GLY A 309 9.71 -9.34 -13.30
N THR A 310 9.56 -10.56 -13.79
CA THR A 310 8.76 -10.83 -14.99
C THR A 310 7.48 -11.63 -14.73
N ASP A 311 7.22 -12.00 -13.47
CA ASP A 311 6.08 -12.86 -13.11
C ASP A 311 4.91 -12.05 -12.51
N PRO A 312 3.91 -11.64 -13.32
CA PRO A 312 2.73 -10.95 -12.80
C PRO A 312 1.87 -11.83 -11.88
N MET A 313 2.10 -13.16 -11.85
CA MET A 313 1.39 -14.06 -10.94
C MET A 313 2.27 -14.48 -9.76
N ASP A 314 3.37 -13.76 -9.50
CA ASP A 314 4.18 -13.97 -8.30
C ASP A 314 3.30 -14.04 -7.05
N ASP A 315 3.59 -15.03 -6.21
CA ASP A 315 2.86 -15.31 -4.99
C ASP A 315 3.82 -15.19 -3.81
N SER A 316 3.84 -14.00 -3.22
CA SER A 316 4.57 -13.66 -2.00
C SER A 316 3.83 -14.12 -0.72
N GLY A 317 2.68 -14.78 -0.87
CA GLY A 317 1.92 -15.43 0.19
C GLY A 317 0.62 -14.71 0.58
N ILE A 318 0.33 -14.70 1.88
CA ILE A 318 -0.95 -14.23 2.45
C ILE A 318 -0.69 -13.25 3.59
N LEU A 319 -1.27 -12.07 3.47
CA LEU A 319 -1.42 -11.09 4.54
C LEU A 319 -2.92 -10.88 4.79
N ARG A 320 -3.50 -11.67 5.70
CA ARG A 320 -4.92 -11.61 6.04
C ARG A 320 -5.18 -11.42 7.53
N GLY A 321 -5.88 -10.35 7.90
CA GLY A 321 -6.21 -10.06 9.30
C GLY A 321 -5.01 -9.59 10.13
N VAL A 322 -4.24 -8.69 9.52
CA VAL A 322 -2.96 -8.19 10.06
C VAL A 322 -3.08 -6.71 10.41
N ARG A 323 -2.49 -6.33 11.54
CA ARG A 323 -2.25 -4.92 11.88
C ARG A 323 -0.77 -4.61 11.86
N VAL A 324 -0.41 -3.51 11.21
CA VAL A 324 0.93 -2.91 11.30
C VAL A 324 0.81 -1.54 11.94
N GLU A 325 1.47 -1.35 13.07
CA GLU A 325 1.25 -0.21 13.94
C GLU A 325 2.56 0.52 14.24
N PHE A 326 2.54 1.86 14.28
CA PHE A 326 3.66 2.70 14.75
C PHE A 326 4.97 2.57 13.94
N ALA A 327 4.87 2.12 12.70
CA ALA A 327 5.99 1.93 11.79
C ALA A 327 6.39 3.25 11.08
N GLY A 328 7.27 3.14 10.10
CA GLY A 328 7.66 4.19 9.18
C GLY A 328 8.85 5.02 9.65
N ASP A 329 9.88 4.40 10.23
CA ASP A 329 11.10 5.12 10.60
C ASP A 329 11.69 5.85 9.38
N ASN A 330 12.10 7.10 9.57
CA ASN A 330 12.62 7.96 8.51
C ASN A 330 14.14 8.08 8.69
N PHE A 331 14.89 7.48 7.77
CA PHE A 331 16.36 7.52 7.80
C PHE A 331 16.89 8.83 7.24
N THR A 332 16.36 9.23 6.08
CA THR A 332 16.65 10.50 5.41
C THR A 332 15.40 11.02 4.71
N GLU A 333 15.40 12.30 4.30
CA GLU A 333 14.28 12.90 3.56
C GLU A 333 13.90 12.11 2.28
N ASP A 334 14.84 11.35 1.71
CA ASP A 334 14.68 10.56 0.49
C ASP A 334 14.75 9.02 0.73
N ASP A 335 14.79 8.54 1.98
CA ASP A 335 14.82 7.09 2.32
C ASP A 335 13.92 6.89 3.55
N GLN A 336 12.63 6.64 3.28
CA GLN A 336 11.57 6.61 4.29
C GLN A 336 10.89 5.25 4.27
N LEU A 337 10.79 4.62 5.43
CA LEU A 337 10.10 3.34 5.53
C LEU A 337 8.60 3.55 5.67
N ASN A 338 7.86 2.51 5.30
CA ASN A 338 6.40 2.51 5.28
C ASN A 338 5.82 1.57 6.32
N GLY A 339 4.51 1.69 6.56
CA GLY A 339 3.82 0.65 7.31
C GLY A 339 3.95 -0.70 6.60
N ILE A 340 3.47 -0.75 5.37
CA ILE A 340 3.64 -1.90 4.48
C ILE A 340 4.14 -1.41 3.12
N ALA A 341 5.33 -1.83 2.72
CA ALA A 341 5.83 -1.64 1.36
C ALA A 341 5.52 -2.89 0.52
N LEU A 342 4.71 -2.71 -0.54
CA LEU A 342 4.38 -3.76 -1.50
C LEU A 342 5.22 -3.54 -2.76
N GLN A 343 6.41 -4.11 -2.77
CA GLN A 343 7.43 -3.84 -3.78
C GLN A 343 7.40 -4.91 -4.88
N GLY A 344 6.82 -4.61 -6.04
CA GLY A 344 6.71 -5.57 -7.15
C GLY A 344 5.91 -6.84 -6.79
N VAL A 345 4.89 -6.74 -5.93
CA VAL A 345 4.11 -7.89 -5.47
C VAL A 345 3.11 -8.36 -6.53
N GLY A 346 3.07 -9.67 -6.80
CA GLY A 346 2.23 -10.26 -7.86
C GLY A 346 0.79 -10.57 -7.46
N ALA A 347 -0.05 -10.79 -8.47
CA ALA A 347 -1.48 -11.09 -8.32
C ALA A 347 -1.77 -12.47 -7.71
N GLY A 348 -0.75 -13.31 -7.52
CA GLY A 348 -0.87 -14.55 -6.74
C GLY A 348 -0.97 -14.31 -5.23
N THR A 349 -0.49 -13.15 -4.77
CA THR A 349 -0.47 -12.77 -3.35
C THR A 349 -1.86 -12.33 -2.88
N THR A 350 -2.23 -12.72 -1.66
CA THR A 350 -3.48 -12.31 -1.02
C THR A 350 -3.24 -11.23 0.03
N ILE A 351 -3.85 -10.06 -0.14
CA ILE A 351 -3.86 -8.98 0.87
C ILE A 351 -5.31 -8.69 1.23
N ASP A 352 -5.71 -8.90 2.48
CA ASP A 352 -7.11 -8.78 2.90
C ASP A 352 -7.21 -8.51 4.40
N TYR A 353 -8.23 -7.79 4.87
CA TYR A 353 -8.36 -7.39 6.28
C TYR A 353 -7.04 -6.86 6.88
N VAL A 354 -6.46 -5.82 6.28
CA VAL A 354 -5.22 -5.19 6.76
C VAL A 354 -5.53 -3.83 7.35
N GLN A 355 -4.92 -3.51 8.50
CA GLN A 355 -4.92 -2.17 9.05
C GLN A 355 -3.48 -1.68 9.25
N VAL A 356 -3.21 -0.46 8.78
CA VAL A 356 -2.01 0.27 9.18
C VAL A 356 -2.40 1.41 10.11
N HIS A 357 -1.77 1.49 11.27
CA HIS A 357 -2.17 2.40 12.34
C HIS A 357 -1.03 3.27 12.83
N TYR A 358 -1.26 4.59 12.87
CA TYR A 358 -0.33 5.56 13.45
C TYR A 358 1.10 5.43 12.87
N ASN A 359 1.20 5.19 11.56
CA ASN A 359 2.45 5.23 10.80
C ASN A 359 2.97 6.67 10.70
N GLN A 360 4.29 6.83 10.52
CA GLN A 360 4.92 8.13 10.31
C GLN A 360 4.84 8.58 8.85
N ASP A 361 5.07 7.66 7.92
CA ASP A 361 4.98 7.89 6.47
C ASP A 361 3.77 7.15 5.85
N ASP A 362 3.87 6.62 4.63
CA ASP A 362 2.76 5.96 3.96
C ASP A 362 2.29 4.69 4.68
N GLY A 363 0.95 4.54 4.76
CA GLY A 363 0.34 3.39 5.40
C GLY A 363 0.66 2.10 4.64
N ILE A 364 0.20 2.04 3.39
CA ILE A 364 0.54 0.99 2.42
C ILE A 364 1.07 1.70 1.18
N GLU A 365 2.30 1.39 0.77
CA GLU A 365 2.89 1.97 -0.44
C GLU A 365 3.22 0.87 -1.46
N PRO A 366 2.46 0.79 -2.57
CA PRO A 366 2.78 -0.10 -3.68
C PRO A 366 3.84 0.50 -4.61
N PHE A 367 4.91 -0.26 -4.86
CA PHE A 367 5.95 0.07 -5.84
C PHE A 367 5.84 -0.86 -7.05
N GLY A 368 4.89 -0.56 -7.94
CA GLY A 368 4.55 -1.43 -9.05
C GLY A 368 3.91 -2.76 -8.60
N GLY A 369 4.01 -3.79 -9.43
CA GLY A 369 3.36 -5.08 -9.19
C GLY A 369 1.93 -5.15 -9.73
N THR A 370 1.25 -6.23 -9.36
CA THR A 370 -0.09 -6.61 -9.89
C THR A 370 -1.04 -7.14 -8.81
N VAL A 371 -0.61 -7.16 -7.55
CA VAL A 371 -1.48 -7.45 -6.39
C VAL A 371 -2.63 -6.44 -6.32
N GLY A 372 -3.82 -6.90 -5.94
CA GLY A 372 -5.05 -6.11 -5.94
C GLY A 372 -5.99 -6.39 -4.79
#